data_AF-A0A9E3KD60-F1
#
_entry.id   AF-A0A9E3KD60-F1
#
_cell.length_a   1.000
_cell.length_b   1.000
_cell.length_c   1.000
_cell.angle_alpha   90.00
_cell.angle_beta   90.00
_cell.angle_gamma   90.00
#
_symmetry.space_group_name_H-M   'P 1'
#
loop_
_entity.id
_entity.type
_entity.pdbx_description
1 polymer ?
#
loop_
_entity_poly.entity_id
_entity_poly.type
_entity_poly.pdbx_seq_one_letter_code
_entity_poly.pdbx_strand_id
1 'polypeptide(L)'
;MTTFLKLIAAEPDIARVPVMVDSSKWSVIEAGLKCVSGKPIVNSISMKEGEEAFIHHARKVLAYGAAVVVMAFDEVGQADTLERKVEICERAYHLLTGIGFPPEDIIFDPNIFAIATGIEEHRRYAIDFIEATREIKKRCPHCHISGGVSNLSFSFRGNEPVRRAMHSVFLYHAIQAGMDMGIVNAGQLDVYDAIDPELREACEDVIWDRRDDATDRLITLAERYRGTDAVAEKQAEEWRSWDVRKRLEHALVKGIDLYVVDDTEEARLQHKRPIEVIEGPLMDGMNVVGDLFGSGKMFLPQVVKSARVMKKAVAHLLPYIEAEKVAGERSKGRIVMATVKGDVHDIGKNIVGVVLACNGYEIIDLGVMVPWSDILKSANDNDADMIG
;
A
#
# COMPACT_ATOMS: atom_id res chain seq x y z
N MET A 1 16.56 -18.68 4.44
CA MET A 1 16.33 -17.54 5.34
C MET A 1 17.59 -16.67 5.45
N THR A 2 18.62 -17.07 6.19
CA THR A 2 19.79 -16.22 6.50
C THR A 2 20.54 -15.68 5.27
N THR A 3 20.77 -16.50 4.23
CA THR A 3 21.40 -16.04 2.98
C THR A 3 20.60 -14.89 2.34
N PHE A 4 19.29 -15.05 2.21
CA PHE A 4 18.42 -14.05 1.59
C PHE A 4 18.40 -12.75 2.40
N LEU A 5 18.28 -12.85 3.73
CA LEU A 5 18.30 -11.68 4.63
C LEU A 5 19.61 -10.89 4.53
N LYS A 6 20.75 -11.58 4.39
CA LYS A 6 22.06 -10.92 4.20
C LYS A 6 22.19 -10.25 2.84
N LEU A 7 21.61 -10.84 1.79
CA LEU A 7 21.62 -10.25 0.45
C LEU A 7 20.77 -9.00 0.39
N ILE A 8 19.53 -9.03 0.90
CA ILE A 8 18.65 -7.85 0.88
C ILE A 8 19.18 -6.70 1.76
N ALA A 9 19.91 -7.01 2.82
CA ALA A 9 20.54 -5.99 3.68
C ALA A 9 21.67 -5.23 2.96
N ALA A 10 22.27 -5.81 1.92
CA ALA A 10 23.28 -5.15 1.10
C ALA A 10 22.67 -4.20 0.06
N GLU A 11 21.35 -4.24 -0.15
CA GLU A 11 20.66 -3.50 -1.21
C GLU A 11 19.83 -2.35 -0.61
N PRO A 12 20.28 -1.08 -0.70
CA PRO A 12 19.67 0.04 0.03
C PRO A 12 18.17 0.25 -0.25
N ASP A 13 17.74 0.02 -1.50
CA ASP A 13 16.34 0.16 -1.90
C ASP A 13 15.41 -0.88 -1.26
N ILE A 14 15.96 -2.01 -0.81
CA ILE A 14 15.24 -3.07 -0.12
C ILE A 14 15.40 -2.92 1.40
N ALA A 15 16.61 -2.62 1.87
CA ALA A 15 16.93 -2.50 3.30
C ALA A 15 16.18 -1.36 4.01
N ARG A 16 15.63 -0.40 3.26
CA ARG A 16 14.81 0.71 3.80
C ARG A 16 13.45 0.29 4.36
N VAL A 17 12.98 -0.93 4.10
CA VAL A 17 11.71 -1.44 4.66
C VAL A 17 11.95 -2.56 5.68
N PRO A 18 11.11 -2.68 6.73
CA PRO A 18 11.20 -3.79 7.68
C PRO A 18 11.01 -5.15 7.02
N VAL A 19 11.64 -6.19 7.59
CA VAL A 19 11.51 -7.57 7.13
C VAL A 19 10.66 -8.37 8.08
N MET A 20 9.62 -9.01 7.53
CA MET A 20 8.83 -10.02 8.24
C MET A 20 9.48 -11.40 8.05
N VAL A 21 10.00 -11.99 9.14
CA VAL A 21 10.63 -13.30 9.16
C VAL A 21 9.56 -14.37 9.33
N ASP A 22 9.20 -15.02 8.22
CA ASP A 22 8.10 -15.99 8.15
C ASP A 22 8.61 -17.44 8.24
N SER A 23 8.25 -18.15 9.31
CA SER A 23 8.48 -19.60 9.42
C SER A 23 7.65 -20.25 10.53
N SER A 24 7.23 -21.49 10.31
CA SER A 24 6.65 -22.33 11.37
C SER A 24 7.67 -22.90 12.37
N LYS A 25 8.97 -22.69 12.15
CA LYS A 25 10.05 -23.18 13.02
C LYS A 25 10.73 -22.02 13.74
N TRP A 26 10.63 -22.02 15.07
CA TRP A 26 11.29 -20.99 15.90
C TRP A 26 12.79 -20.86 15.64
N SER A 27 13.50 -21.97 15.40
CA SER A 27 14.93 -21.96 15.09
C SER A 27 15.27 -21.18 13.80
N VAL A 28 14.35 -21.17 12.83
CA VAL A 28 14.49 -20.40 11.58
C VAL A 28 14.19 -18.92 11.84
N ILE A 29 13.16 -18.62 12.64
CA ILE A 29 12.85 -17.25 13.08
C ILE A 29 14.05 -16.64 13.80
N GLU A 30 14.57 -17.32 14.82
CA GLU A 30 15.69 -16.80 15.62
C GLU A 30 16.98 -16.64 14.79
N ALA A 31 17.25 -17.55 13.85
CA ALA A 31 18.36 -17.37 12.91
C ALA A 31 18.16 -16.16 11.99
N GLY A 32 16.91 -15.87 11.61
CA GLY A 32 16.55 -14.69 10.83
C GLY A 32 16.71 -13.39 11.61
N LEU A 33 16.19 -13.34 12.85
CA LEU A 33 16.32 -12.18 13.74
C LEU A 33 17.78 -11.78 13.97
N LYS A 34 18.69 -12.75 14.09
CA LYS A 34 20.14 -12.49 14.20
C LYS A 34 20.78 -11.88 12.94
N CYS A 35 20.10 -11.89 11.80
CA CYS A 35 20.60 -11.37 10.53
C CYS A 35 20.03 -9.99 10.16
N VAL A 36 18.89 -9.59 10.71
CA VAL A 36 18.22 -8.34 10.32
C VAL A 36 18.84 -7.16 11.08
N SER A 37 19.25 -6.14 10.35
CA SER A 37 19.64 -4.84 10.91
C SER A 37 18.41 -3.94 10.99
N GLY A 38 18.05 -3.45 12.17
CA GLY A 38 16.82 -2.67 12.39
C GLY A 38 15.76 -3.47 13.15
N LYS A 39 14.49 -3.06 13.03
CA LYS A 39 13.34 -3.68 13.71
C LYS A 39 12.66 -4.71 12.79
N PRO A 40 12.88 -6.03 12.98
CA PRO A 40 12.17 -7.05 12.22
C PRO A 40 10.76 -7.30 12.77
N ILE A 41 9.95 -8.02 12.00
CA ILE A 41 8.65 -8.54 12.42
C ILE A 41 8.70 -10.07 12.41
N VAL A 42 8.29 -10.72 13.48
CA VAL A 42 8.19 -12.20 13.54
C VAL A 42 6.84 -12.65 12.99
N ASN A 43 6.82 -13.54 11.99
CA ASN A 43 5.61 -14.23 11.53
C ASN A 43 5.78 -15.75 11.71
N SER A 44 5.27 -16.34 12.78
CA SER A 44 4.47 -15.77 13.88
C SER A 44 4.72 -16.56 15.17
N ILE A 45 4.12 -16.12 16.28
CA ILE A 45 3.97 -16.93 17.50
C ILE A 45 2.47 -17.19 17.77
N SER A 46 2.16 -18.20 18.58
CA SER A 46 0.80 -18.50 19.01
C SER A 46 0.80 -19.31 20.31
N MET A 47 -0.39 -19.54 20.87
CA MET A 47 -0.57 -20.36 22.07
C MET A 47 -0.80 -21.84 21.74
N LYS A 48 -0.55 -22.28 20.49
CA LYS A 48 -0.69 -23.67 20.05
C LYS A 48 0.07 -24.68 20.93
N GLU A 49 1.25 -24.29 21.40
CA GLU A 49 2.12 -25.12 22.25
C GLU A 49 1.97 -24.77 23.74
N GLY A 50 0.91 -24.03 24.09
CA GLY A 50 0.64 -23.54 25.45
C GLY A 50 1.25 -22.17 25.76
N GLU A 51 0.79 -21.56 26.85
CA GLU A 51 1.21 -20.23 27.29
C GLU A 51 2.70 -20.12 27.62
N GLU A 52 3.30 -21.17 28.21
CA GLU A 52 4.70 -21.14 28.60
C GLU A 52 5.62 -20.97 27.38
N ALA A 53 5.38 -21.73 26.32
CA ALA A 53 6.10 -21.63 25.05
C ALA A 53 5.86 -20.27 24.38
N PHE A 54 4.60 -19.79 24.39
CA PHE A 54 4.23 -18.48 23.86
C PHE A 54 4.99 -17.33 24.56
N ILE A 55 4.99 -17.30 25.89
CA ILE A 55 5.72 -16.28 26.68
C ILE A 55 7.24 -16.42 26.51
N HIS A 56 7.77 -17.64 26.40
CA HIS A 56 9.19 -17.86 26.13
C HIS A 56 9.61 -17.21 24.80
N HIS A 57 8.87 -17.48 23.73
CA HIS A 57 9.12 -16.88 22.43
C HIS A 57 8.91 -15.37 22.46
N ALA A 58 7.85 -14.87 23.09
CA ALA A 58 7.59 -13.43 23.22
C ALA A 58 8.73 -12.68 23.91
N ARG A 59 9.29 -13.23 25.01
CA ARG A 59 10.46 -12.63 25.68
C ARG A 59 11.69 -12.57 24.77
N LYS A 60 11.89 -13.57 23.92
CA LYS A 60 12.96 -13.56 22.92
C LYS A 60 12.72 -12.48 21.87
N VAL A 61 11.51 -12.40 21.33
CA VAL A 61 11.14 -11.35 20.38
C VAL A 61 11.42 -9.96 20.96
N LEU A 62 11.00 -9.73 22.21
CA LEU A 62 11.26 -8.48 22.94
C LEU A 62 12.76 -8.20 23.10
N ALA A 63 13.56 -9.22 23.43
CA ALA A 63 15.01 -9.11 23.55
C ALA A 63 15.71 -8.74 22.23
N TYR A 64 15.14 -9.12 21.08
CA TYR A 64 15.62 -8.69 19.76
C TYR A 64 15.05 -7.32 19.32
N GLY A 65 14.16 -6.70 20.12
CA GLY A 65 13.50 -5.44 19.77
C GLY A 65 12.56 -5.55 18.56
N ALA A 66 12.02 -6.74 18.31
CA ALA A 66 11.20 -7.05 17.14
C ALA A 66 9.69 -6.87 17.43
N ALA A 67 8.91 -6.58 16.40
CA ALA A 67 7.44 -6.71 16.46
C ALA A 67 7.01 -8.16 16.17
N VAL A 68 5.75 -8.49 16.45
CA VAL A 68 5.27 -9.87 16.36
C VAL A 68 3.87 -10.00 15.78
N VAL A 69 3.73 -10.92 14.82
CA VAL A 69 2.44 -11.46 14.42
C VAL A 69 2.04 -12.56 15.40
N VAL A 70 0.82 -12.43 15.94
CA VAL A 70 0.20 -13.41 16.83
C VAL A 70 -0.98 -14.05 16.12
N MET A 71 -0.85 -15.33 15.79
CA MET A 71 -1.96 -16.08 15.18
C MET A 71 -3.05 -16.32 16.22
N ALA A 72 -4.31 -16.20 15.83
CA ALA A 72 -5.44 -16.66 16.63
C ALA A 72 -5.52 -18.21 16.63
N PHE A 73 -4.56 -18.83 17.31
CA PHE A 73 -4.41 -20.28 17.46
C PHE A 73 -3.91 -20.57 18.88
N ASP A 74 -4.71 -21.31 19.66
CA ASP A 74 -4.39 -21.74 21.01
C ASP A 74 -4.31 -23.28 21.15
N GLU A 75 -4.33 -23.78 22.38
CA GLU A 75 -4.23 -25.21 22.70
C GLU A 75 -5.40 -26.05 22.16
N VAL A 76 -6.54 -25.41 21.85
CA VAL A 76 -7.76 -26.07 21.37
C VAL A 76 -7.81 -26.09 19.85
N GLY A 77 -7.18 -25.13 19.17
CA GLY A 77 -7.13 -25.09 17.72
C GLY A 77 -7.05 -23.69 17.13
N GLN A 78 -7.26 -23.60 15.82
CA GLN A 78 -7.39 -22.31 15.13
C GLN A 78 -8.75 -21.68 15.41
N ALA A 79 -8.77 -20.37 15.60
CA ALA A 79 -10.01 -19.61 15.74
C ALA A 79 -10.68 -19.40 14.37
N ASP A 80 -11.78 -20.12 14.17
CA ASP A 80 -12.65 -20.09 13.00
C ASP A 80 -13.85 -19.14 13.16
N THR A 81 -14.44 -19.05 14.36
CA THR A 81 -15.55 -18.11 14.66
C THR A 81 -15.09 -16.75 15.17
N LEU A 82 -15.98 -15.75 15.07
CA LEU A 82 -15.80 -14.41 15.64
C LEU A 82 -15.38 -14.47 17.12
N GLU A 83 -16.12 -15.21 17.94
CA GLU A 83 -15.93 -15.26 19.39
C GLU A 83 -14.56 -15.83 19.73
N ARG A 84 -14.15 -16.91 19.05
CA ARG A 84 -12.85 -17.54 19.24
C ARG A 84 -11.71 -16.63 18.80
N LYS A 85 -11.88 -15.89 17.70
CA LYS A 85 -10.86 -14.94 17.22
C LYS A 85 -10.62 -13.84 18.27
N VAL A 86 -11.69 -13.26 18.80
CA VAL A 86 -11.62 -12.20 19.81
C VAL A 86 -11.05 -12.73 21.13
N GLU A 87 -11.53 -13.88 21.61
CA GLU A 87 -11.08 -14.52 22.86
C GLU A 87 -9.56 -14.76 22.85
N ILE A 88 -9.04 -15.40 21.79
CA ILE A 88 -7.62 -15.76 21.70
C ILE A 88 -6.75 -14.51 21.60
N CYS A 89 -7.15 -13.52 20.78
CA CYS A 89 -6.40 -12.26 20.65
C CYS A 89 -6.40 -11.46 21.97
N GLU A 90 -7.53 -11.36 22.67
CA GLU A 90 -7.64 -10.67 23.96
C GLU A 90 -6.79 -11.35 25.03
N ARG A 91 -6.82 -12.69 25.12
CA ARG A 91 -5.94 -13.48 26.01
C ARG A 91 -4.46 -13.22 25.70
N ALA A 92 -4.08 -13.30 24.42
CA ALA A 92 -2.70 -13.06 24.01
C ALA A 92 -2.25 -11.62 24.30
N TYR A 93 -3.12 -10.62 24.12
CA TYR A 93 -2.85 -9.22 24.43
C TYR A 93 -2.48 -9.06 25.91
N HIS A 94 -3.29 -9.61 26.82
CA HIS A 94 -3.03 -9.52 28.27
C HIS A 94 -1.76 -10.25 28.68
N LEU A 95 -1.48 -11.42 28.09
CA LEU A 95 -0.25 -12.17 28.34
C LEU A 95 1.00 -11.40 27.90
N LEU A 96 0.97 -10.80 26.70
CA LEU A 96 2.08 -10.02 26.15
C LEU A 96 2.30 -8.71 26.91
N THR A 97 1.24 -7.93 27.14
CA THR A 97 1.34 -6.68 27.90
C THR A 97 1.74 -6.92 29.36
N GLY A 98 1.32 -8.04 29.96
CA GLY A 98 1.71 -8.47 31.31
C GLY A 98 3.21 -8.73 31.49
N ILE A 99 3.94 -9.04 30.41
CA ILE A 99 5.41 -9.15 30.43
C ILE A 99 6.13 -7.88 29.94
N GLY A 100 5.39 -6.79 29.72
CA GLY A 100 5.93 -5.51 29.25
C GLY A 100 6.17 -5.44 27.74
N PHE A 101 5.52 -6.29 26.95
CA PHE A 101 5.58 -6.19 25.48
C PHE A 101 4.80 -4.94 25.01
N PRO A 102 5.38 -4.05 24.19
CA PRO A 102 4.68 -2.85 23.71
C PRO A 102 3.46 -3.23 22.85
N PRO A 103 2.26 -2.71 23.14
CA PRO A 103 1.05 -3.09 22.41
C PRO A 103 1.09 -2.68 20.93
N GLU A 104 1.78 -1.58 20.59
CA GLU A 104 2.03 -1.15 19.21
C GLU A 104 2.92 -2.11 18.39
N ASP A 105 3.60 -3.05 19.05
CA ASP A 105 4.41 -4.10 18.41
C ASP A 105 3.68 -5.43 18.28
N ILE A 106 2.40 -5.48 18.69
CA ILE A 106 1.53 -6.65 18.58
C ILE A 106 0.68 -6.51 17.31
N ILE A 107 0.84 -7.46 16.39
CA ILE A 107 0.05 -7.56 15.16
C ILE A 107 -0.78 -8.85 15.28
N PHE A 108 -2.08 -8.75 15.48
CA PHE A 108 -2.93 -9.94 15.48
C PHE A 108 -3.21 -10.40 14.05
N ASP A 109 -3.15 -11.71 13.82
CA ASP A 109 -3.72 -12.37 12.64
C ASP A 109 -4.94 -13.20 13.10
N PRO A 110 -6.17 -12.67 12.97
CA PRO A 110 -7.40 -13.39 13.30
C PRO A 110 -7.73 -14.54 12.33
N ASN A 111 -6.81 -14.98 11.48
CA ASN A 111 -6.96 -16.02 10.46
C ASN A 111 -7.93 -15.66 9.33
N ILE A 112 -7.38 -15.30 8.17
CA ILE A 112 -8.14 -15.28 6.91
C ILE A 112 -8.21 -16.70 6.34
N PHE A 113 -9.40 -17.28 6.33
CA PHE A 113 -9.68 -18.59 5.74
C PHE A 113 -10.31 -18.49 4.36
N ALA A 114 -10.24 -19.60 3.61
CA ALA A 114 -10.88 -19.71 2.32
C ALA A 114 -12.41 -19.72 2.45
N ILE A 115 -13.08 -18.92 1.63
CA ILE A 115 -14.54 -18.92 1.48
C ILE A 115 -14.94 -19.50 0.13
N ALA A 116 -16.24 -19.66 -0.11
CA ALA A 116 -16.77 -20.30 -1.34
C ALA A 116 -16.15 -21.68 -1.60
N THR A 117 -15.93 -22.47 -0.54
CA THR A 117 -15.36 -23.82 -0.63
C THR A 117 -16.40 -24.91 -0.88
N GLY A 118 -17.69 -24.55 -0.92
CA GLY A 118 -18.81 -25.50 -0.93
C GLY A 118 -19.13 -26.15 0.42
N ILE A 119 -18.54 -25.64 1.51
CA ILE A 119 -18.79 -26.09 2.89
C ILE A 119 -19.53 -24.96 3.59
N GLU A 120 -20.70 -25.28 4.18
CA GLU A 120 -21.62 -24.29 4.76
C GLU A 120 -20.96 -23.54 5.93
N GLU A 121 -20.20 -24.26 6.76
CA GLU A 121 -19.49 -23.73 7.91
C GLU A 121 -18.44 -22.66 7.54
N HIS A 122 -17.97 -22.66 6.29
CA HIS A 122 -16.93 -21.74 5.83
C HIS A 122 -17.47 -20.41 5.30
N ARG A 123 -18.79 -20.29 5.10
CA ARG A 123 -19.42 -19.12 4.47
C ARG A 123 -19.18 -17.83 5.25
N ARG A 124 -19.13 -17.95 6.58
CA ARG A 124 -19.00 -16.81 7.48
C ARG A 124 -17.57 -16.37 7.77
N TYR A 125 -16.54 -17.09 7.33
CA TYR A 125 -15.16 -16.81 7.72
C TYR A 125 -14.69 -15.39 7.40
N ALA A 126 -15.14 -14.80 6.29
CA ALA A 126 -14.81 -13.41 5.95
C ALA A 126 -15.50 -12.41 6.89
N ILE A 127 -16.79 -12.60 7.16
CA ILE A 127 -17.57 -11.79 8.11
C ILE A 127 -16.94 -11.87 9.50
N ASP A 128 -16.66 -13.08 9.97
CA ASP A 128 -16.12 -13.33 11.30
C ASP A 128 -14.73 -12.70 11.47
N PHE A 129 -13.90 -12.65 10.41
CA PHE A 129 -12.65 -11.89 10.43
C PHE A 129 -12.90 -10.38 10.52
N ILE A 130 -13.80 -9.83 9.71
CA ILE A 130 -14.11 -8.39 9.67
C ILE A 130 -14.70 -7.92 11.00
N GLU A 131 -15.64 -8.67 11.58
CA GLU A 131 -16.21 -8.34 12.89
C GLU A 131 -15.19 -8.52 14.02
N ALA A 132 -14.35 -9.57 13.97
CA ALA A 132 -13.30 -9.77 14.97
C ALA A 132 -12.30 -8.62 14.94
N THR A 133 -11.97 -8.11 13.75
CA THR A 133 -11.12 -6.93 13.57
C THR A 133 -11.69 -5.74 14.36
N ARG A 134 -13.00 -5.44 14.21
CA ARG A 134 -13.63 -4.32 14.95
C ARG A 134 -13.55 -4.52 16.46
N GLU A 135 -13.83 -5.73 16.94
CA GLU A 135 -13.83 -6.02 18.38
C GLU A 135 -12.43 -6.02 18.97
N ILE A 136 -11.44 -6.60 18.29
CA ILE A 136 -10.05 -6.61 18.75
C ILE A 136 -9.51 -5.18 18.82
N LYS A 137 -9.75 -4.33 17.81
CA LYS A 137 -9.29 -2.92 17.85
C LYS A 137 -9.90 -2.14 19.01
N LYS A 138 -11.11 -2.49 19.48
CA LYS A 138 -11.73 -1.86 20.67
C LYS A 138 -11.14 -2.37 21.99
N ARG A 139 -10.89 -3.69 22.09
CA ARG A 139 -10.48 -4.35 23.34
C ARG A 139 -8.98 -4.32 23.57
N CYS A 140 -8.20 -4.31 22.50
CA CYS A 140 -6.75 -4.37 22.50
C CYS A 140 -6.19 -3.05 21.93
N PRO A 141 -6.16 -1.95 22.70
CA PRO A 141 -5.72 -0.67 22.18
C PRO A 141 -4.26 -0.72 21.71
N HIS A 142 -3.97 0.07 20.68
CA HIS A 142 -2.67 0.18 19.99
C HIS A 142 -2.22 -1.02 19.18
N CYS A 143 -2.85 -2.19 19.29
CA CYS A 143 -2.47 -3.34 18.45
C CYS A 143 -2.80 -3.09 16.97
N HIS A 144 -2.10 -3.84 16.11
CA HIS A 144 -2.36 -3.91 14.68
C HIS A 144 -3.12 -5.19 14.33
N ILE A 145 -3.74 -5.20 13.14
CA ILE A 145 -4.47 -6.36 12.60
C ILE A 145 -3.93 -6.64 11.19
N SER A 146 -3.55 -7.89 10.95
CA SER A 146 -3.08 -8.38 9.67
C SER A 146 -3.75 -9.69 9.28
N GLY A 147 -3.39 -10.19 8.09
CA GLY A 147 -3.84 -11.47 7.59
C GLY A 147 -3.30 -11.78 6.19
N GLY A 148 -3.20 -13.07 5.91
CA GLY A 148 -2.88 -13.61 4.58
C GLY A 148 -4.05 -13.48 3.59
N VAL A 149 -4.19 -12.33 2.94
CA VAL A 149 -5.36 -12.00 2.08
C VAL A 149 -5.57 -13.04 0.96
N SER A 150 -4.49 -13.58 0.40
CA SER A 150 -4.57 -14.58 -0.67
C SER A 150 -5.28 -15.88 -0.27
N ASN A 151 -5.32 -16.21 1.03
CA ASN A 151 -6.00 -17.41 1.55
C ASN A 151 -7.51 -17.37 1.33
N LEU A 152 -8.11 -16.17 1.40
CA LEU A 152 -9.55 -15.94 1.17
C LEU A 152 -10.04 -16.57 -0.13
N SER A 153 -9.22 -16.41 -1.17
CA SER A 153 -9.54 -16.74 -2.56
C SER A 153 -9.07 -18.13 -3.01
N PHE A 154 -8.71 -19.01 -2.09
CA PHE A 154 -8.06 -20.29 -2.41
C PHE A 154 -8.91 -21.17 -3.34
N SER A 155 -10.23 -21.13 -3.19
CA SER A 155 -11.21 -21.87 -4.01
C SER A 155 -11.15 -21.51 -5.50
N PHE A 156 -10.58 -20.35 -5.84
CA PHE A 156 -10.48 -19.82 -7.21
C PHE A 156 -9.05 -19.82 -7.76
N ARG A 157 -8.17 -20.69 -7.24
CA ARG A 157 -6.81 -20.87 -7.79
C ARG A 157 -6.84 -21.10 -9.30
N GLY A 158 -6.01 -20.36 -10.03
CA GLY A 158 -5.98 -20.39 -11.50
C GLY A 158 -6.97 -19.43 -12.17
N ASN A 159 -7.74 -18.67 -11.40
CA ASN A 159 -8.61 -17.60 -11.90
C ASN A 159 -8.25 -16.26 -11.25
N GLU A 160 -7.11 -15.70 -11.68
CA GLU A 160 -6.56 -14.48 -11.08
C GLU A 160 -7.52 -13.27 -11.11
N PRO A 161 -8.30 -13.00 -12.18
CA PRO A 161 -9.28 -11.90 -12.16
C PRO A 161 -10.26 -11.98 -10.99
N VAL A 162 -10.83 -13.17 -10.72
CA VAL A 162 -11.75 -13.38 -9.61
C VAL A 162 -11.02 -13.23 -8.27
N ARG A 163 -9.82 -13.79 -8.14
CA ARG A 163 -9.03 -13.69 -6.90
C ARG A 163 -8.72 -12.23 -6.55
N ARG A 164 -8.26 -11.43 -7.50
CA ARG A 164 -7.97 -10.00 -7.30
C ARG A 164 -9.21 -9.20 -6.92
N ALA A 165 -10.35 -9.49 -7.53
CA ALA A 165 -11.63 -8.88 -7.18
C ALA A 165 -12.01 -9.20 -5.73
N MET A 166 -11.95 -10.48 -5.32
CA MET A 166 -12.21 -10.89 -3.95
C MET A 166 -11.29 -10.21 -2.94
N HIS A 167 -9.98 -10.11 -3.23
CA HIS A 167 -9.02 -9.44 -2.34
C HIS A 167 -9.37 -7.96 -2.14
N SER A 168 -9.71 -7.28 -3.24
CA SER A 168 -10.00 -5.84 -3.23
C SER A 168 -11.31 -5.54 -2.49
N VAL A 169 -12.35 -6.36 -2.68
CA VAL A 169 -13.62 -6.26 -1.94
C VAL A 169 -13.41 -6.55 -0.45
N PHE A 170 -12.69 -7.61 -0.11
CA PHE A 170 -12.40 -7.95 1.29
C PHE A 170 -11.63 -6.85 1.99
N LEU A 171 -10.55 -6.35 1.38
CA LEU A 171 -9.73 -5.28 1.95
C LEU A 171 -10.51 -3.99 2.13
N TYR A 172 -11.38 -3.63 1.18
CA TYR A 172 -12.25 -2.45 1.29
C TYR A 172 -13.06 -2.47 2.60
N HIS A 173 -13.66 -3.61 2.94
CA HIS A 173 -14.45 -3.77 4.18
C HIS A 173 -13.59 -3.96 5.42
N ALA A 174 -12.53 -4.77 5.33
CA ALA A 174 -11.66 -5.06 6.47
C ALA A 174 -10.90 -3.82 6.96
N ILE A 175 -10.47 -2.95 6.06
CA ILE A 175 -9.80 -1.68 6.41
C ILE A 175 -10.78 -0.75 7.14
N GLN A 176 -12.03 -0.65 6.68
CA GLN A 176 -13.07 0.12 7.38
C GLN A 176 -13.39 -0.44 8.77
N ALA A 177 -13.23 -1.76 8.97
CA ALA A 177 -13.33 -2.39 10.28
C ALA A 177 -12.11 -2.13 11.18
N GLY A 178 -10.99 -1.64 10.64
CA GLY A 178 -9.78 -1.30 11.39
C GLY A 178 -8.57 -2.18 11.10
N MET A 179 -8.60 -3.01 10.04
CA MET A 179 -7.42 -3.72 9.54
C MET A 179 -6.43 -2.69 8.98
N ASP A 180 -5.19 -2.72 9.47
CA ASP A 180 -4.16 -1.72 9.17
C ASP A 180 -2.90 -2.31 8.53
N MET A 181 -2.78 -3.65 8.46
CA MET A 181 -1.72 -4.36 7.75
C MET A 181 -2.29 -5.51 6.94
N GLY A 182 -1.60 -5.99 5.90
CA GLY A 182 -2.04 -7.17 5.15
C GLY A 182 -0.92 -7.79 4.31
N ILE A 183 -0.87 -9.12 4.27
CA ILE A 183 0.06 -9.85 3.41
C ILE A 183 -0.61 -10.04 2.04
N VAL A 184 -0.18 -9.24 1.08
CA VAL A 184 -0.82 -9.10 -0.24
C VAL A 184 0.18 -9.24 -1.38
N ASN A 185 -0.33 -9.58 -2.56
CA ASN A 185 0.42 -9.32 -3.79
C ASN A 185 0.20 -7.86 -4.20
N ALA A 186 1.17 -6.99 -3.86
CA ALA A 186 1.14 -5.57 -4.20
C ALA A 186 1.00 -5.27 -5.70
N GLY A 187 1.39 -6.22 -6.57
CA GLY A 187 1.25 -6.11 -8.01
C GLY A 187 -0.16 -6.35 -8.53
N GLN A 188 -1.00 -7.06 -7.78
CA GLN A 188 -2.26 -7.68 -8.22
C GLN A 188 -3.44 -7.27 -7.33
N LEU A 189 -3.58 -5.98 -7.05
CA LEU A 189 -4.76 -5.42 -6.39
C LEU A 189 -5.47 -4.52 -7.40
N ASP A 190 -6.75 -4.78 -7.62
CA ASP A 190 -7.59 -3.98 -8.50
C ASP A 190 -8.21 -2.83 -7.70
N VAL A 191 -8.51 -1.70 -8.36
CA VAL A 191 -9.23 -0.59 -7.70
C VAL A 191 -10.66 -1.04 -7.51
N TYR A 192 -11.21 -0.92 -6.30
CA TYR A 192 -12.53 -1.45 -5.96
C TYR A 192 -13.64 -1.00 -6.92
N ASP A 193 -13.64 0.27 -7.33
CA ASP A 193 -14.63 0.83 -8.27
C ASP A 193 -14.39 0.48 -9.74
N ALA A 194 -13.20 -0.04 -10.08
CA ALA A 194 -12.87 -0.46 -11.42
C ALA A 194 -13.11 -1.95 -11.67
N ILE A 195 -13.56 -2.69 -10.65
CA ILE A 195 -14.00 -4.08 -10.79
C ILE A 195 -15.33 -4.07 -11.54
N ASP A 196 -15.50 -5.02 -12.47
CA ASP A 196 -16.79 -5.23 -13.15
C ASP A 196 -17.95 -5.29 -12.13
N PRO A 197 -19.03 -4.52 -12.30
CA PRO A 197 -20.10 -4.43 -11.31
C PRO A 197 -20.74 -5.78 -10.97
N GLU A 198 -20.92 -6.70 -11.94
CA GLU A 198 -21.50 -8.03 -11.72
C GLU A 198 -20.55 -8.89 -10.88
N LEU A 199 -19.24 -8.85 -11.20
CA LEU A 199 -18.20 -9.55 -10.43
C LEU A 199 -18.05 -8.99 -9.02
N ARG A 200 -18.07 -7.66 -8.87
CA ARG A 200 -17.98 -7.00 -7.57
C ARG A 200 -19.16 -7.40 -6.69
N GLU A 201 -20.38 -7.36 -7.21
CA GLU A 201 -21.57 -7.77 -6.47
C GLU A 201 -21.53 -9.26 -6.09
N ALA A 202 -21.00 -10.12 -6.96
CA ALA A 202 -20.82 -11.55 -6.66
C ALA A 202 -19.79 -11.79 -5.55
N CYS A 203 -18.69 -11.03 -5.55
CA CYS A 203 -17.70 -11.08 -4.47
C CYS A 203 -18.29 -10.57 -3.15
N GLU A 204 -19.05 -9.48 -3.18
CA GLU A 204 -19.77 -8.92 -2.01
C GLU A 204 -20.77 -9.93 -1.43
N ASP A 205 -21.53 -10.61 -2.28
CA ASP A 205 -22.48 -11.65 -1.85
C ASP A 205 -21.79 -12.78 -1.09
N VAL A 206 -20.62 -13.21 -1.57
CA VAL A 206 -19.84 -14.29 -0.95
C VAL A 206 -19.14 -13.83 0.33
N ILE A 207 -18.59 -12.62 0.36
CA ILE A 207 -17.90 -12.07 1.54
C ILE A 207 -18.86 -11.78 2.69
N TRP A 208 -20.06 -11.27 2.38
CA TRP A 208 -21.08 -10.93 3.38
C TRP A 208 -22.17 -11.98 3.55
N ASP A 209 -22.03 -13.14 2.90
CA ASP A 209 -22.99 -14.24 2.96
C ASP A 209 -24.44 -13.77 2.75
N ARG A 210 -24.68 -12.88 1.77
CA ARG A 210 -25.95 -12.15 1.62
C ARG A 210 -27.09 -13.02 1.07
N ARG A 211 -26.75 -14.19 0.53
CA ARG A 211 -27.68 -15.09 -0.17
C ARG A 211 -27.16 -16.53 -0.18
N ASP A 212 -28.08 -17.48 -0.14
CA ASP A 212 -27.77 -18.91 -0.04
C ASP A 212 -26.93 -19.43 -1.23
N ASP A 213 -27.19 -18.91 -2.43
CA ASP A 213 -26.55 -19.32 -3.69
C ASP A 213 -25.34 -18.42 -4.09
N ALA A 214 -24.79 -17.62 -3.17
CA ALA A 214 -23.68 -16.70 -3.45
C ALA A 214 -22.46 -17.42 -4.05
N THR A 215 -22.09 -18.57 -3.46
CA THR A 215 -20.95 -19.38 -3.90
C THR A 215 -21.15 -19.90 -5.32
N ASP A 216 -22.30 -20.49 -5.62
CA ASP A 216 -22.62 -21.05 -6.94
C ASP A 216 -22.66 -19.97 -8.02
N ARG A 217 -23.19 -18.79 -7.67
CA ARG A 217 -23.22 -17.63 -8.56
C ARG A 217 -21.80 -17.17 -8.90
N LEU A 218 -20.93 -17.04 -7.90
CA LEU A 218 -19.54 -16.63 -8.13
C LEU A 218 -18.76 -17.68 -8.93
N ILE A 219 -18.96 -18.98 -8.67
CA ILE A 219 -18.34 -20.07 -9.46
C ILE A 219 -18.80 -20.02 -10.92
N THR A 220 -20.09 -19.84 -11.16
CA THR A 220 -20.65 -19.73 -12.51
C THR A 220 -20.08 -18.52 -13.25
N LEU A 221 -19.98 -17.39 -12.55
CA LEU A 221 -19.41 -16.17 -13.10
C LEU A 221 -17.90 -16.33 -13.37
N ALA A 222 -17.18 -17.02 -12.49
CA ALA A 222 -15.75 -17.25 -12.61
C ALA A 222 -15.37 -17.95 -13.92
N GLU A 223 -16.21 -18.85 -14.45
CA GLU A 223 -15.96 -19.50 -15.75
C GLU A 223 -15.84 -18.49 -16.90
N ARG A 224 -16.52 -17.33 -16.83
CA ARG A 224 -16.39 -16.26 -17.85
C ARG A 224 -15.01 -15.59 -17.83
N TYR A 225 -14.30 -15.64 -16.70
CA TYR A 225 -13.00 -15.01 -16.50
C TYR A 225 -11.82 -15.98 -16.65
N ARG A 226 -12.09 -17.28 -16.77
CA ARG A 226 -11.04 -18.29 -16.94
C ARG A 226 -10.35 -18.12 -18.31
N GLY A 227 -9.04 -17.86 -18.30
CA GLY A 227 -8.25 -17.64 -19.53
C GLY A 227 -8.41 -16.26 -20.17
N THR A 228 -9.00 -15.29 -19.48
CA THR A 228 -9.24 -13.92 -19.99
C THR A 228 -8.04 -12.97 -19.88
N ASP A 229 -6.84 -13.46 -19.54
CA ASP A 229 -5.62 -12.64 -19.62
C ASP A 229 -5.44 -12.01 -21.03
N ALA A 230 -5.93 -12.70 -22.08
CA ALA A 230 -5.97 -12.20 -23.46
C ALA A 230 -7.05 -11.14 -23.74
N VAL A 231 -8.11 -11.04 -22.91
CA VAL A 231 -9.13 -9.97 -23.01
C VAL A 231 -8.64 -8.69 -22.33
N ALA A 232 -7.84 -8.83 -21.26
CA ALA A 232 -7.15 -7.71 -20.63
C ALA A 232 -6.15 -7.03 -21.60
N GLU A 233 -5.48 -7.81 -22.47
CA GLU A 233 -4.69 -7.27 -23.59
C GLU A 233 -5.54 -6.49 -24.61
N LYS A 234 -6.79 -6.91 -24.87
CA LYS A 234 -7.68 -6.22 -25.81
C LYS A 234 -8.27 -4.93 -25.25
N GLN A 235 -8.61 -4.91 -23.96
CA GLN A 235 -8.98 -3.65 -23.26
C GLN A 235 -7.79 -2.69 -23.12
N ALA A 236 -6.55 -3.21 -23.11
CA ALA A 236 -5.34 -2.39 -23.09
C ALA A 236 -5.17 -1.50 -24.34
N GLU A 237 -5.96 -1.69 -25.40
CA GLU A 237 -5.97 -0.80 -26.58
C GLU A 237 -7.18 0.14 -26.66
N GLU A 238 -8.33 -0.19 -26.05
CA GLU A 238 -9.53 0.65 -26.18
C GLU A 238 -9.31 2.04 -25.58
N TRP A 239 -8.71 2.12 -24.39
CA TRP A 239 -8.40 3.41 -23.76
C TRP A 239 -7.40 4.25 -24.57
N ARG A 240 -6.59 3.62 -25.44
CA ARG A 240 -5.70 4.36 -26.35
C ARG A 240 -6.45 5.19 -27.39
N SER A 241 -7.70 4.84 -27.69
CA SER A 241 -8.57 5.62 -28.56
C SER A 241 -9.18 6.85 -27.88
N TRP A 242 -9.07 6.99 -26.56
CA TRP A 242 -9.63 8.12 -25.82
C TRP A 242 -8.81 9.38 -26.03
N ASP A 243 -9.39 10.53 -25.68
CA ASP A 243 -8.68 11.80 -25.59
C ASP A 243 -7.50 11.76 -24.59
N VAL A 244 -6.43 12.51 -24.89
CA VAL A 244 -5.17 12.50 -24.14
C VAL A 244 -5.36 12.78 -22.65
N ARG A 245 -6.29 13.68 -22.25
CA ARG A 245 -6.56 13.97 -20.83
C ARG A 245 -7.10 12.73 -20.13
N LYS A 246 -8.05 12.03 -20.76
CA LYS A 246 -8.59 10.77 -20.22
C LYS A 246 -7.55 9.65 -20.19
N ARG A 247 -6.64 9.61 -21.17
CA ARG A 247 -5.55 8.62 -21.19
C ARG A 247 -4.55 8.85 -20.06
N LEU A 248 -4.17 10.10 -19.80
CA LEU A 248 -3.31 10.47 -18.67
C LEU A 248 -3.95 10.16 -17.32
N GLU A 249 -5.24 10.50 -17.15
CA GLU A 249 -6.01 10.13 -15.95
C GLU A 249 -6.04 8.61 -15.76
N HIS A 250 -6.37 7.86 -16.80
CA HIS A 250 -6.39 6.39 -16.76
C HIS A 250 -5.02 5.81 -16.41
N ALA A 251 -3.95 6.31 -17.02
CA ALA A 251 -2.58 5.87 -16.76
C ALA A 251 -2.18 6.13 -15.30
N LEU A 252 -2.55 7.28 -14.73
CA LEU A 252 -2.30 7.59 -13.32
C LEU A 252 -3.09 6.68 -12.39
N VAL A 253 -4.41 6.52 -12.59
CA VAL A 253 -5.27 5.69 -11.73
C VAL A 253 -4.87 4.21 -11.79
N LYS A 254 -4.47 3.71 -12.96
CA LYS A 254 -4.04 2.31 -13.15
C LYS A 254 -2.55 2.09 -12.88
N GLY A 255 -1.75 3.15 -12.73
CA GLY A 255 -0.31 3.04 -12.53
C GLY A 255 0.46 2.53 -13.76
N ILE A 256 0.01 2.88 -14.96
CA ILE A 256 0.59 2.48 -16.26
C ILE A 256 1.62 3.54 -16.70
N ASP A 257 2.89 3.16 -16.83
CA ASP A 257 3.97 4.08 -17.21
C ASP A 257 4.44 3.91 -18.67
N LEU A 258 3.86 2.97 -19.42
CA LEU A 258 4.31 2.58 -20.76
C LEU A 258 4.19 3.72 -21.78
N TYR A 259 3.02 4.38 -21.85
CA TYR A 259 2.71 5.43 -22.84
C TYR A 259 2.69 6.84 -22.25
N VAL A 260 2.98 6.98 -20.95
CA VAL A 260 2.77 8.26 -20.24
C VAL A 260 3.60 9.39 -20.85
N VAL A 261 4.80 9.10 -21.36
CA VAL A 261 5.67 10.12 -21.99
C VAL A 261 5.05 10.63 -23.28
N ASP A 262 4.58 9.73 -24.14
CA ASP A 262 3.97 10.08 -25.42
C ASP A 262 2.65 10.85 -25.21
N ASP A 263 1.81 10.39 -24.27
CA ASP A 263 0.58 11.10 -23.91
C ASP A 263 0.87 12.47 -23.28
N THR A 264 1.93 12.58 -22.48
CA THR A 264 2.34 13.86 -21.89
C THR A 264 2.83 14.82 -22.97
N GLU A 265 3.56 14.33 -23.98
CA GLU A 265 3.99 15.14 -25.13
C GLU A 265 2.80 15.60 -25.98
N GLU A 266 1.85 14.71 -26.27
CA GLU A 266 0.63 15.09 -26.99
C GLU A 266 -0.15 16.16 -26.22
N ALA A 267 -0.32 16.00 -24.91
CA ALA A 267 -0.95 17.01 -24.08
C ALA A 267 -0.16 18.33 -24.07
N ARG A 268 1.17 18.28 -24.03
CA ARG A 268 2.04 19.47 -24.08
C ARG A 268 1.83 20.27 -25.36
N LEU A 269 1.68 19.60 -26.50
CA LEU A 269 1.44 20.25 -27.80
C LEU A 269 0.03 20.87 -27.90
N GLN A 270 -0.93 20.41 -27.10
CA GLN A 270 -2.29 20.96 -27.04
C GLN A 270 -2.43 22.14 -26.08
N HIS A 271 -1.47 22.34 -25.17
CA HIS A 271 -1.48 23.43 -24.18
C HIS A 271 -0.52 24.55 -24.59
N LYS A 272 -0.76 25.77 -24.08
CA LYS A 272 0.10 26.92 -24.42
C LYS A 272 1.43 26.85 -23.70
N ARG A 273 1.40 26.35 -22.46
CA ARG A 273 2.57 26.24 -21.59
C ARG A 273 2.65 24.82 -21.04
N PRO A 274 3.84 24.18 -21.04
CA PRO A 274 3.98 22.81 -20.54
C PRO A 274 3.53 22.62 -19.09
N ILE A 275 3.59 23.67 -18.26
CA ILE A 275 3.12 23.66 -16.88
C ILE A 275 1.61 23.40 -16.76
N GLU A 276 0.81 23.80 -17.76
CA GLU A 276 -0.65 23.61 -17.77
C GLU A 276 -1.01 22.12 -17.84
N VAL A 277 -0.13 21.27 -18.39
CA VAL A 277 -0.31 19.80 -18.39
C VAL A 277 -0.16 19.24 -16.97
N ILE A 278 0.74 19.81 -16.17
CA ILE A 278 0.92 19.43 -14.77
C ILE A 278 -0.32 19.86 -13.97
N GLU A 279 -0.68 21.15 -14.03
CA GLU A 279 -1.78 21.73 -13.26
C GLU A 279 -3.18 21.24 -13.68
N GLY A 280 -3.33 20.81 -14.93
CA GLY A 280 -4.59 20.27 -15.46
C GLY A 280 -4.61 18.74 -15.43
N PRO A 281 -4.42 18.06 -16.58
CA PRO A 281 -4.70 16.63 -16.74
C PRO A 281 -3.95 15.73 -15.75
N LEU A 282 -2.71 16.04 -15.38
CA LEU A 282 -1.95 15.23 -14.43
C LEU A 282 -2.43 15.41 -12.99
N MET A 283 -2.70 16.64 -12.55
CA MET A 283 -3.27 16.91 -11.23
C MET A 283 -4.70 16.39 -11.09
N ASP A 284 -5.53 16.48 -12.14
CA ASP A 284 -6.86 15.88 -12.15
C ASP A 284 -6.81 14.37 -11.87
N GLY A 285 -5.92 13.66 -12.56
CA GLY A 285 -5.71 12.23 -12.31
C GLY A 285 -5.20 11.93 -10.90
N MET A 286 -4.32 12.76 -10.36
CA MET A 286 -3.84 12.62 -8.99
C MET A 286 -4.91 12.93 -7.94
N ASN A 287 -5.85 13.85 -8.22
CA ASN A 287 -6.99 14.10 -7.35
C ASN A 287 -7.91 12.86 -7.28
N VAL A 288 -8.18 12.21 -8.42
CA VAL A 288 -8.94 10.95 -8.44
C VAL A 288 -8.23 9.86 -7.64
N VAL A 289 -6.90 9.73 -7.77
CA VAL A 289 -6.10 8.80 -6.94
C VAL A 289 -6.24 9.13 -5.45
N GLY A 290 -6.20 10.42 -5.08
CA GLY A 290 -6.39 10.89 -3.71
C GLY A 290 -7.77 10.54 -3.15
N ASP A 291 -8.84 10.78 -3.91
CA ASP A 291 -10.21 10.45 -3.53
C ASP A 291 -10.42 8.95 -3.35
N LEU A 292 -9.86 8.13 -4.26
CA LEU A 292 -9.92 6.67 -4.17
C LEU A 292 -9.14 6.13 -2.96
N PHE A 293 -7.98 6.71 -2.65
CA PHE A 293 -7.20 6.34 -1.48
C PHE A 293 -7.88 6.77 -0.18
N GLY A 294 -8.38 8.01 -0.11
CA GLY A 294 -9.09 8.55 1.06
C GLY A 294 -10.40 7.82 1.35
N SER A 295 -11.06 7.28 0.32
CA SER A 295 -12.26 6.44 0.46
C SER A 295 -11.97 4.95 0.72
N GLY A 296 -10.69 4.55 0.80
CA GLY A 296 -10.28 3.15 1.03
C GLY A 296 -10.47 2.22 -0.17
N LYS A 297 -10.81 2.76 -1.35
CA LYS A 297 -11.03 2.02 -2.61
C LYS A 297 -9.76 1.76 -3.41
N MET A 298 -8.70 2.48 -3.07
CA MET A 298 -7.35 2.29 -3.56
C MET A 298 -6.39 2.13 -2.38
N PHE A 299 -5.39 1.27 -2.53
CA PHE A 299 -4.45 0.92 -1.47
C PHE A 299 -3.06 1.52 -1.74
N LEU A 300 -2.25 1.63 -0.69
CA LEU A 300 -0.92 2.26 -0.75
C LEU A 300 -0.03 1.76 -1.92
N PRO A 301 0.05 0.45 -2.24
CA PRO A 301 0.85 0.00 -3.37
C PRO A 301 0.39 0.57 -4.73
N GLN A 302 -0.91 0.79 -4.91
CA GLN A 302 -1.46 1.39 -6.13
C GLN A 302 -1.09 2.87 -6.19
N VAL A 303 -1.22 3.60 -5.08
CA VAL A 303 -0.80 5.02 -4.98
C VAL A 303 0.68 5.20 -5.32
N VAL A 304 1.55 4.29 -4.86
CA VAL A 304 2.99 4.32 -5.19
C VAL A 304 3.22 4.13 -6.69
N LYS A 305 2.46 3.26 -7.36
CA LYS A 305 2.53 3.11 -8.82
C LYS A 305 2.07 4.40 -9.53
N SER A 306 0.96 4.99 -9.10
CA SER A 306 0.46 6.28 -9.64
C SER A 306 1.50 7.40 -9.49
N ALA A 307 2.14 7.49 -8.32
CA ALA A 307 3.20 8.46 -8.07
C ALA A 307 4.41 8.29 -9.01
N ARG A 308 4.75 7.04 -9.36
CA ARG A 308 5.82 6.77 -10.34
C ARG A 308 5.44 7.24 -11.75
N VAL A 309 4.19 7.02 -12.16
CA VAL A 309 3.65 7.51 -13.45
C VAL A 309 3.70 9.04 -13.48
N MET A 310 3.22 9.70 -12.43
CA MET A 310 3.26 11.15 -12.27
C MET A 310 4.70 11.69 -12.37
N LYS A 311 5.64 11.10 -11.64
CA LYS A 311 7.06 11.50 -11.67
C LYS A 311 7.65 11.39 -13.08
N LYS A 312 7.32 10.33 -13.83
CA LYS A 312 7.79 10.13 -15.21
C LYS A 312 7.22 11.18 -16.17
N ALA A 313 5.93 11.50 -16.04
CA ALA A 313 5.28 12.55 -16.83
C ALA A 313 5.88 13.93 -16.56
N VAL A 314 6.01 14.31 -15.28
CA VAL A 314 6.61 15.60 -14.88
C VAL A 314 8.05 15.71 -15.37
N ALA A 315 8.86 14.65 -15.24
CA ALA A 315 10.24 14.64 -15.72
C ALA A 315 10.36 14.91 -17.23
N HIS A 316 9.38 14.48 -18.03
CA HIS A 316 9.32 14.79 -19.46
C HIS A 316 9.05 16.27 -19.74
N LEU A 317 8.23 16.93 -18.91
CA LEU A 317 7.86 18.34 -19.09
C LEU A 317 8.95 19.31 -18.63
N LEU A 318 9.78 18.92 -17.64
CA LEU A 318 10.80 19.80 -17.04
C LEU A 318 11.69 20.51 -18.08
N PRO A 319 12.30 19.85 -19.08
CA PRO A 319 13.14 20.52 -20.07
C PRO A 319 12.41 21.58 -20.89
N TYR A 320 11.12 21.36 -21.19
CA TYR A 320 10.31 22.32 -21.95
C TYR A 320 9.91 23.53 -21.11
N ILE A 321 9.62 23.31 -19.82
CA ILE A 321 9.32 24.42 -18.91
C ILE A 321 10.59 25.28 -18.73
N GLU A 322 11.76 24.66 -18.60
CA GLU A 322 13.04 25.38 -18.52
C GLU A 322 13.37 26.15 -19.80
N ALA A 323 13.02 25.64 -20.98
CA ALA A 323 13.25 26.32 -22.26
C ALA A 323 12.37 27.57 -22.45
N GLU A 324 11.26 27.71 -21.73
CA GLU A 324 10.47 28.96 -21.70
C GLU A 324 11.20 30.12 -20.96
N LYS A 325 12.33 29.84 -20.28
CA LYS A 325 13.13 30.89 -19.63
C LYS A 325 13.66 31.88 -20.68
N VAL A 326 13.23 33.14 -20.59
CA VAL A 326 13.75 34.23 -21.42
C VAL A 326 15.18 34.56 -20.96
N ALA A 327 16.17 34.20 -21.78
CA ALA A 327 17.57 34.54 -21.52
C ALA A 327 17.78 36.06 -21.61
N GLY A 328 18.16 36.71 -20.50
CA GLY A 328 18.60 38.11 -20.47
C GLY A 328 17.83 39.05 -19.53
N GLU A 329 16.79 38.59 -18.82
CA GLU A 329 16.15 39.39 -17.77
C GLU A 329 16.98 39.40 -16.48
N ARG A 330 17.09 40.57 -15.85
CA ARG A 330 17.63 40.70 -14.48
C ARG A 330 16.72 39.92 -13.52
N SER A 331 17.33 39.11 -12.66
CA SER A 331 16.60 38.37 -11.62
C SER A 331 15.72 39.31 -10.80
N LYS A 332 14.45 38.93 -10.59
CA LYS A 332 13.45 39.64 -9.78
C LYS A 332 13.64 39.43 -8.27
N GLY A 333 14.52 38.50 -7.89
CA GLY A 333 14.81 38.12 -6.52
C GLY A 333 15.34 36.69 -6.44
N ARG A 334 15.93 36.33 -5.31
CA ARG A 334 16.55 35.03 -5.07
C ARG A 334 15.77 34.26 -4.01
N ILE A 335 15.48 32.99 -4.29
CA ILE A 335 14.63 32.15 -3.45
C ILE A 335 15.37 30.85 -3.13
N VAL A 336 15.47 30.51 -1.85
CA VAL A 336 15.97 29.21 -1.40
C VAL A 336 14.80 28.25 -1.29
N MET A 337 14.90 27.10 -1.96
CA MET A 337 13.87 26.05 -1.95
C MET A 337 14.42 24.80 -1.29
N ALA A 338 13.70 24.22 -0.32
CA ALA A 338 14.09 22.98 0.34
C ALA A 338 12.88 22.24 0.92
N THR A 339 12.90 20.91 0.99
CA THR A 339 12.01 20.23 1.93
C THR A 339 12.68 20.09 3.29
N VAL A 340 11.89 20.27 4.34
CA VAL A 340 12.37 20.20 5.73
C VAL A 340 12.82 18.79 6.08
N LYS A 341 13.70 18.68 7.08
CA LYS A 341 14.16 17.40 7.63
C LYS A 341 12.99 16.47 7.92
N GLY A 342 13.04 15.28 7.34
CA GLY A 342 12.00 14.25 7.47
C GLY A 342 10.99 14.23 6.33
N ASP A 343 10.97 15.25 5.47
CA ASP A 343 10.12 15.28 4.28
C ASP A 343 10.92 14.94 3.02
N VAL A 344 10.46 13.92 2.28
CA VAL A 344 11.07 13.43 1.04
C VAL A 344 10.32 13.87 -0.22
N HIS A 345 9.19 14.55 -0.08
CA HIS A 345 8.31 14.87 -1.20
C HIS A 345 8.80 16.09 -1.97
N ASP A 346 9.43 15.89 -3.12
CA ASP A 346 10.08 16.98 -3.88
C ASP A 346 9.29 17.49 -5.09
N ILE A 347 8.25 16.78 -5.53
CA ILE A 347 7.53 17.11 -6.78
C ILE A 347 6.97 18.54 -6.73
N GLY A 348 6.24 18.89 -5.67
CA GLY A 348 5.68 20.23 -5.51
C GLY A 348 6.76 21.31 -5.43
N LYS A 349 7.82 21.07 -4.64
CA LYS A 349 8.98 21.96 -4.52
C LYS A 349 9.63 22.21 -5.89
N ASN A 350 9.85 21.15 -6.67
CA ASN A 350 10.49 21.23 -7.99
C ASN A 350 9.61 22.00 -8.97
N ILE A 351 8.30 21.76 -8.98
CA ILE A 351 7.35 22.50 -9.82
C ILE A 351 7.37 24.00 -9.46
N VAL A 352 7.24 24.33 -8.17
CA VAL A 352 7.26 25.73 -7.70
C VAL A 352 8.58 26.40 -8.04
N GLY A 353 9.71 25.72 -7.79
CA GLY A 353 11.04 26.23 -8.14
C GLY A 353 11.16 26.52 -9.64
N VAL A 354 10.72 25.61 -10.50
CA VAL A 354 10.74 25.81 -11.95
C VAL A 354 9.82 26.97 -12.37
N VAL A 355 8.60 27.05 -11.83
CA VAL A 355 7.65 28.14 -12.13
C VAL A 355 8.21 29.50 -11.72
N LEU A 356 8.80 29.61 -10.52
CA LEU A 356 9.45 30.83 -10.06
C LEU A 356 10.63 31.19 -10.96
N ALA A 357 11.45 30.22 -11.35
CA ALA A 357 12.56 30.45 -12.27
C ALA A 357 12.09 30.97 -13.65
N CYS A 358 10.99 30.43 -14.19
CA CYS A 358 10.38 30.93 -15.44
C CYS A 358 9.81 32.36 -15.30
N ASN A 359 9.46 32.77 -14.07
CA ASN A 359 9.00 34.13 -13.79
C ASN A 359 10.14 35.11 -13.47
N GLY A 360 11.39 34.70 -13.66
CA GLY A 360 12.57 35.54 -13.52
C GLY A 360 13.18 35.58 -12.11
N TYR A 361 12.86 34.62 -11.23
CA TYR A 361 13.55 34.47 -9.94
C TYR A 361 14.78 33.55 -10.05
N GLU A 362 15.80 33.81 -9.24
CA GLU A 362 16.95 32.91 -9.07
C GLU A 362 16.63 31.89 -7.99
N ILE A 363 16.79 30.59 -8.27
CA ILE A 363 16.43 29.51 -7.35
C ILE A 363 17.68 28.80 -6.84
N ILE A 364 17.77 28.68 -5.52
CA ILE A 364 18.79 27.89 -4.82
C ILE A 364 18.10 26.69 -4.20
N ASP A 365 18.17 25.57 -4.89
CA ASP A 365 17.55 24.32 -4.47
C ASP A 365 18.50 23.52 -3.59
N LEU A 366 18.12 23.32 -2.33
CA LEU A 366 18.89 22.51 -1.36
C LEU A 366 18.50 21.03 -1.36
N GLY A 367 17.49 20.65 -2.14
CA GLY A 367 17.00 19.29 -2.23
C GLY A 367 16.00 18.94 -1.11
N VAL A 368 16.08 17.70 -0.63
CA VAL A 368 15.13 17.13 0.34
C VAL A 368 15.74 16.84 1.70
N MET A 369 14.90 16.74 2.73
CA MET A 369 15.27 16.39 4.09
C MET A 369 16.31 17.33 4.72
N VAL A 370 16.27 18.61 4.38
CA VAL A 370 17.28 19.60 4.78
C VAL A 370 17.01 20.10 6.21
N PRO A 371 17.99 20.06 7.13
CA PRO A 371 17.87 20.68 8.45
C PRO A 371 17.57 22.18 8.36
N TRP A 372 16.69 22.69 9.22
CA TRP A 372 16.30 24.11 9.22
C TRP A 372 17.50 25.06 9.37
N SER A 373 18.55 24.64 10.09
CA SER A 373 19.79 25.41 10.24
C SER A 373 20.51 25.62 8.91
N ASP A 374 20.50 24.62 8.03
CA ASP A 374 21.19 24.67 6.75
C ASP A 374 20.39 25.51 5.75
N ILE A 375 19.05 25.47 5.83
CA ILE A 375 18.16 26.35 5.06
C ILE A 375 18.44 27.82 5.41
N LEU A 376 18.44 28.16 6.71
CA LEU A 376 18.71 29.54 7.15
C LEU A 376 20.13 30.00 6.81
N LYS A 377 21.11 29.10 6.95
CA LYS A 377 22.48 29.38 6.56
C LYS A 377 22.57 29.69 5.07
N SER A 378 22.00 28.85 4.21
CA SER A 378 21.98 29.08 2.77
C SER A 378 21.26 30.38 2.39
N ALA A 379 20.16 30.70 3.07
CA ALA A 379 19.44 31.96 2.86
C ALA A 379 20.31 33.19 3.17
N ASN A 380 21.09 33.16 4.26
CA ASN A 380 22.03 34.23 4.59
C ASN A 380 23.24 34.25 3.64
N ASP A 381 23.87 33.10 3.38
CA ASP A 381 25.07 32.98 2.54
C ASP A 381 24.82 33.44 1.09
N ASN A 382 23.56 33.37 0.65
CA ASN A 382 23.16 33.76 -0.68
C ASN A 382 22.28 35.01 -0.71
N ASP A 383 22.11 35.77 0.37
CA ASP A 383 21.24 36.97 0.40
C ASP A 383 19.85 36.70 -0.21
N ALA A 384 19.22 35.59 0.15
CA ALA A 384 17.93 35.19 -0.41
C ALA A 384 16.80 36.13 0.07
N ASP A 385 15.94 36.55 -0.86
CA ASP A 385 14.77 37.38 -0.59
C ASP A 385 13.62 36.57 0.05
N MET A 386 13.52 35.28 -0.27
CA MET A 386 12.48 34.37 0.24
C MET A 386 13.02 32.95 0.47
N ILE A 387 12.33 32.22 1.36
CA ILE A 387 12.53 30.77 1.59
C ILE A 387 11.20 30.09 1.30
N GLY A 388 11.22 29.03 0.48
CA GLY A 388 10.05 28.26 0.04
C GLY A 388 10.16 26.78 0.31
#